data_AF-A0AAV2PMZ4-F1
#
_entry.id   AF-A0AAV2PMZ4-F1
#
_cell.length_a   1.000
_cell.length_b   1.000
_cell.length_c   1.000
_cell.angle_alpha   90.00
_cell.angle_beta   90.00
_cell.angle_gamma   90.00
#
_symmetry.space_group_name_H-M   'P 1'
#
loop_
_entity.id
_entity.type
_entity.pdbx_description
1 polymer ?
#
loop_
_entity_poly.entity_id
_entity_poly.type
_entity_poly.pdbx_seq_one_letter_code
_entity_poly.pdbx_strand_id
1 'polypeptide(L)'
;MVVVDMAGAEDTIYLCNFRVSVDGDWLCLKELAEGGGNTHKSQADGGCGSADGSSPGSPLCSERDPVSIERSNLVNISKLVVKELIESSLKFGRMLDSDSVPLQHFFIVLEHVLRHGLKPKRGILGPKKELWDLFQMVEKWTYEAQDITASIRDLPTVKTHIGRARAWLRLALMQKKLADYFRMFIERRDDLLPEFYEPGALMLADEAIVIMGLLVGLNVIDCNLCVKEEDLDSQMGVIDFSLYLRNSAAEMASPEEVHQEQSDMTTVLDQKNYIEELNRHLNATVTNLQAKLETLTTTNALMKEDLAIAKNTIQHLQDENDKLRKDRGMPTQIQQDQLDKE
;
A
#
# COMPACT_ATOMS: atom_id res chain seq x y z
N MET A 1 15.79 -3.75 -30.42
CA MET A 1 14.54 -4.53 -30.46
C MET A 1 14.20 -4.90 -29.03
N VAL A 2 13.15 -4.24 -28.51
CA VAL A 2 12.42 -4.52 -27.26
C VAL A 2 11.88 -5.98 -27.37
N VAL A 3 11.60 -6.81 -26.35
CA VAL A 3 10.77 -6.63 -25.13
C VAL A 3 10.95 -7.84 -24.16
N VAL A 4 11.06 -7.56 -22.85
CA VAL A 4 10.37 -8.19 -21.67
C VAL A 4 10.71 -9.66 -21.30
N ASP A 5 11.08 -9.99 -20.05
CA ASP A 5 10.24 -9.79 -18.86
C ASP A 5 10.94 -9.27 -17.58
N MET A 6 10.18 -8.47 -16.82
CA MET A 6 10.52 -7.84 -15.54
C MET A 6 9.94 -8.65 -14.37
N ALA A 7 10.61 -8.62 -13.23
CA ALA A 7 10.08 -8.30 -11.90
C ALA A 7 10.87 -9.02 -10.81
N GLY A 8 11.29 -8.28 -9.78
CA GLY A 8 11.77 -8.90 -8.54
C GLY A 8 12.69 -8.02 -7.71
N ALA A 9 12.22 -6.84 -7.29
CA ALA A 9 12.69 -6.17 -6.06
C ALA A 9 12.11 -4.74 -6.02
N GLU A 10 10.92 -4.53 -5.46
CA GLU A 10 10.51 -3.17 -5.04
C GLU A 10 9.78 -3.20 -3.68
N ASP A 11 10.20 -2.24 -2.84
CA ASP A 11 9.55 -1.62 -1.68
C ASP A 11 9.53 -2.32 -0.30
N THR A 12 10.31 -1.75 0.63
CA THR A 12 10.45 -2.16 2.04
C THR A 12 10.31 -0.93 2.95
N ILE A 13 9.50 -1.01 4.01
CA ILE A 13 9.44 -0.02 5.09
C ILE A 13 9.50 -0.73 6.45
N TYR A 14 10.26 -0.17 7.39
CA TYR A 14 10.62 -0.76 8.69
C TYR A 14 9.83 -0.15 9.83
N LEU A 15 9.30 -1.00 10.72
CA LEU A 15 8.66 -0.61 11.96
C LEU A 15 9.30 -1.31 13.16
N CYS A 16 10.08 -0.53 13.91
CA CYS A 16 10.63 -0.80 15.26
C CYS A 16 11.31 -2.16 15.53
N ASN A 17 11.75 -2.88 14.48
CA ASN A 17 12.58 -4.12 14.42
C ASN A 17 12.06 -5.18 13.42
N PHE A 18 11.03 -4.87 12.62
CA PHE A 18 10.42 -5.82 11.70
C PHE A 18 10.64 -5.43 10.23
N ARG A 19 10.99 -6.45 9.41
CA ARG A 19 10.95 -6.36 7.94
C ARG A 19 9.53 -6.67 7.46
N VAL A 20 9.04 -5.89 6.51
CA VAL A 20 7.78 -6.11 5.80
C VAL A 20 8.12 -6.25 4.32
N SER A 21 7.74 -7.36 3.69
CA SER A 21 7.91 -7.59 2.25
C SER A 21 6.60 -8.04 1.62
N VAL A 22 6.35 -7.59 0.39
CA VAL A 22 5.16 -7.91 -0.41
C VAL A 22 5.43 -9.17 -1.23
N ASP A 23 4.56 -10.19 -1.13
CA ASP A 23 4.51 -11.32 -2.07
C ASP A 23 3.03 -11.60 -2.43
N GLY A 24 2.55 -10.97 -3.50
CA GLY A 24 1.15 -11.03 -3.91
C GLY A 24 0.19 -10.29 -2.96
N ASP A 25 -0.90 -10.96 -2.54
CA ASP A 25 -2.08 -10.37 -1.86
C ASP A 25 -2.02 -10.36 -0.31
N TRP A 26 -0.84 -10.43 0.32
CA TRP A 26 -0.73 -10.59 1.78
C TRP A 26 0.34 -9.71 2.44
N LEU A 27 0.04 -9.26 3.68
CA LEU A 27 0.96 -8.54 4.56
C LEU A 27 1.64 -9.53 5.53
N CYS A 28 2.94 -9.78 5.34
CA CYS A 28 3.73 -10.65 6.22
C CYS A 28 4.76 -9.85 7.02
N LEU A 29 4.83 -10.11 8.33
CA LEU A 29 5.71 -9.45 9.29
C LEU A 29 6.78 -10.44 9.80
N LYS A 30 8.07 -10.07 9.74
CA LYS A 30 9.15 -10.91 10.30
C LYS A 30 10.17 -10.08 11.09
N GLU A 31 10.56 -10.57 12.26
CA GLU A 31 11.54 -9.95 13.18
C GLU A 31 12.97 -10.02 12.58
N LEU A 32 13.76 -8.96 12.71
CA LEU A 32 15.15 -8.91 12.27
C LEU A 32 16.08 -9.55 13.30
N ALA A 33 16.96 -10.44 12.84
CA ALA A 33 18.12 -10.88 13.61
C ALA A 33 19.14 -9.73 13.68
N GLU A 34 19.57 -9.38 14.89
CA GLU A 34 20.69 -8.47 15.10
C GLU A 34 21.99 -9.12 14.62
N GLY A 35 22.74 -8.43 13.75
CA GLY A 35 24.15 -8.70 13.48
C GLY A 35 24.46 -9.41 12.15
N GLY A 36 24.50 -8.64 11.06
CA GLY A 36 25.10 -9.06 9.80
C GLY A 36 26.62 -8.86 9.78
N GLY A 37 27.31 -9.81 9.12
CA GLY A 37 28.62 -9.60 8.49
C GLY A 37 29.82 -10.21 9.23
N ASN A 38 30.37 -11.32 8.76
CA ASN A 38 31.32 -11.30 7.64
C ASN A 38 31.79 -12.71 7.29
N THR A 39 31.74 -13.06 6.01
CA THR A 39 32.51 -14.16 5.42
C THR A 39 34.00 -13.83 5.46
N HIS A 40 34.80 -14.60 6.20
CA HIS A 40 36.20 -14.83 5.85
C HIS A 40 36.64 -16.22 6.29
N LYS A 41 37.06 -17.03 5.31
CA LYS A 41 37.89 -18.23 5.48
C LYS A 41 39.15 -17.86 6.28
N SER A 42 39.52 -18.68 7.26
CA SER A 42 40.91 -19.03 7.54
C SER A 42 41.00 -20.34 8.33
N GLN A 43 42.03 -21.09 7.98
CA GLN A 43 42.38 -22.46 8.33
C GLN A 43 43.60 -22.40 9.26
N ALA A 44 43.56 -23.08 10.41
CA ALA A 44 44.71 -23.59 11.22
C ALA A 44 44.13 -24.10 12.56
N ASP A 45 44.18 -25.39 12.92
CA ASP A 45 45.30 -26.25 13.33
C ASP A 45 45.56 -26.24 14.85
N GLY A 46 45.55 -27.45 15.45
CA GLY A 46 46.22 -27.85 16.70
C GLY A 46 45.74 -27.34 18.08
N GLY A 47 45.49 -28.26 19.01
CA GLY A 47 45.81 -28.03 20.44
C GLY A 47 44.81 -28.54 21.48
N CYS A 48 45.18 -29.60 22.18
CA CYS A 48 44.56 -30.19 23.37
C CYS A 48 44.55 -29.27 24.61
N GLY A 49 43.57 -29.43 25.51
CA GLY A 49 43.65 -28.92 26.88
C GLY A 49 42.33 -29.02 27.65
N SER A 50 42.25 -29.95 28.61
CA SER A 50 41.14 -30.14 29.56
C SER A 50 40.99 -28.97 30.53
N ALA A 51 39.75 -28.61 30.90
CA ALA A 51 39.38 -28.16 32.26
C ALA A 51 37.86 -28.01 32.42
N ASP A 52 37.40 -28.30 33.62
CA ASP A 52 36.03 -28.20 34.17
C ASP A 52 35.23 -26.95 33.78
N GLY A 53 33.91 -27.12 33.69
CA GLY A 53 32.97 -26.01 33.61
C GLY A 53 31.53 -26.45 33.38
N SER A 54 30.85 -26.81 34.46
CA SER A 54 29.40 -26.99 34.51
C SER A 54 28.64 -25.78 33.95
N SER A 55 27.79 -25.99 32.93
CA SER A 55 26.67 -25.11 32.57
C SER A 55 25.59 -25.93 31.85
N PRO A 56 24.33 -25.91 32.31
CA PRO A 56 23.22 -26.57 31.63
C PRO A 56 22.80 -25.74 30.40
N GLY A 57 22.33 -26.46 29.38
CA GLY A 57 22.15 -26.00 28.00
C GLY A 57 21.51 -24.62 27.82
N SER A 58 22.11 -23.86 26.91
CA SER A 58 21.47 -22.76 26.22
C SER A 58 20.18 -23.26 25.54
N PRO A 59 19.04 -22.59 25.72
CA PRO A 59 17.83 -22.96 25.01
C PRO A 59 18.05 -22.66 23.53
N LEU A 60 17.93 -23.69 22.70
CA LEU A 60 17.72 -23.55 21.26
C LEU A 60 16.64 -22.48 21.06
N CYS A 61 16.97 -21.38 20.39
CA CYS A 61 15.97 -20.41 19.95
C CYS A 61 14.94 -21.17 19.11
N SER A 62 13.79 -21.47 19.70
CA SER A 62 12.63 -21.99 18.98
C SER A 62 12.33 -20.99 17.88
N GLU A 63 12.50 -21.37 16.62
CA GLU A 63 11.86 -20.64 15.52
C GLU A 63 10.38 -20.52 15.91
N ARG A 64 9.92 -19.30 16.18
CA ARG A 64 8.52 -19.06 16.58
C ARG A 64 7.66 -19.48 15.39
N ASP A 65 6.60 -20.24 15.66
CA ASP A 65 5.64 -20.70 14.64
C ASP A 65 5.13 -19.49 13.81
N PRO A 66 5.26 -19.50 12.47
CA PRO A 66 4.83 -18.39 11.61
C PRO A 66 3.39 -17.93 11.86
N VAL A 67 2.47 -18.87 12.11
CA VAL A 67 1.06 -18.54 12.39
C VAL A 67 0.93 -17.80 13.73
N SER A 68 1.70 -18.19 14.74
CA SER A 68 1.76 -17.47 16.01
C SER A 68 2.32 -16.05 15.86
N ILE A 69 3.32 -15.87 15.00
CA ILE A 69 3.86 -14.56 14.66
C ILE A 69 2.77 -13.70 13.99
N GLU A 70 2.07 -14.22 12.98
CA GLU A 70 0.97 -13.52 12.30
C GLU A 70 -0.14 -13.08 13.27
N ARG A 71 -0.56 -13.96 14.20
CA ARG A 71 -1.55 -13.58 15.23
C ARG A 71 -1.05 -12.44 16.12
N SER A 72 0.19 -12.54 16.61
CA SER A 72 0.79 -11.50 17.46
C SER A 72 0.84 -10.15 16.76
N ASN A 73 1.18 -10.17 15.47
CA ASN A 73 1.20 -9.00 14.61
C ASN A 73 -0.16 -8.35 14.41
N LEU A 74 -1.20 -9.15 14.14
CA LEU A 74 -2.57 -8.65 14.05
C LEU A 74 -3.04 -8.03 15.36
N VAL A 75 -2.68 -8.61 16.51
CA VAL A 75 -2.95 -8.03 17.83
C VAL A 75 -2.23 -6.69 18.00
N ASN A 76 -0.94 -6.60 17.65
CA ASN A 76 -0.17 -5.37 17.80
C ASN A 76 -0.71 -4.24 16.92
N ILE A 77 -1.02 -4.55 15.66
CA ILE A 77 -1.65 -3.59 14.76
C ILE A 77 -3.03 -3.16 15.30
N SER A 78 -3.83 -4.11 15.79
CA SER A 78 -5.14 -3.80 16.39
C SER A 78 -5.03 -2.84 17.57
N LYS A 79 -4.03 -3.02 18.44
CA LYS A 79 -3.76 -2.10 19.56
C LYS A 79 -3.46 -0.69 19.06
N LEU A 80 -2.60 -0.55 18.06
CA LEU A 80 -2.23 0.75 17.49
C LEU A 80 -3.44 1.46 16.90
N VAL A 81 -4.21 0.77 16.06
CA VAL A 81 -5.35 1.37 15.37
C VAL A 81 -6.49 1.70 16.32
N VAL A 82 -6.79 0.84 17.30
CA VAL A 82 -7.82 1.11 18.32
C VAL A 82 -7.42 2.29 19.20
N LYS A 83 -6.15 2.37 19.60
CA LYS A 83 -5.64 3.50 20.39
C LYS A 83 -5.81 4.81 19.62
N GLU A 84 -5.31 4.90 18.39
CA GLU A 84 -5.43 6.12 17.58
C GLU A 84 -6.89 6.50 17.33
N LEU A 85 -7.76 5.51 17.06
CA LEU A 85 -9.17 5.75 16.83
C LEU A 85 -9.85 6.37 18.07
N ILE A 86 -9.58 5.84 19.26
CA ILE A 86 -10.10 6.40 20.52
C ILE A 86 -9.55 7.81 20.75
N GLU A 87 -8.23 8.00 20.63
CA GLU A 87 -7.58 9.31 20.84
C GLU A 87 -8.08 10.38 19.87
N SER A 88 -8.19 10.03 18.59
CA SER A 88 -8.74 10.90 17.55
C SER A 88 -10.19 11.27 17.86
N SER A 89 -11.03 10.29 18.21
CA SER A 89 -12.43 10.54 18.58
C SER A 89 -12.56 11.49 19.77
N LEU A 90 -11.77 11.28 20.82
CA LEU A 90 -11.79 12.11 22.03
C LEU A 90 -11.25 13.53 21.79
N LYS A 91 -10.23 13.67 20.94
CA LYS A 91 -9.62 14.96 20.61
C LYS A 91 -10.58 15.90 19.88
N PHE A 92 -11.35 15.36 18.91
CA PHE A 92 -12.28 16.18 18.13
C PHE A 92 -13.66 16.29 18.79
N GLY A 93 -14.02 15.37 19.69
CA GLY A 93 -15.28 15.39 20.44
C GLY A 93 -16.52 15.33 19.54
N ARG A 94 -16.35 14.84 18.30
CA ARG A 94 -17.40 14.76 17.28
C ARG A 94 -17.72 13.31 17.00
N MET A 95 -18.96 13.09 16.60
CA MET A 95 -19.42 11.83 16.04
C MET A 95 -18.61 11.53 14.78
N LEU A 96 -18.05 10.32 14.70
CA LEU A 96 -17.28 9.88 13.55
C LEU A 96 -18.23 9.45 12.41
N ASP A 97 -17.88 9.84 11.20
CA ASP A 97 -18.50 9.38 9.97
C ASP A 97 -17.57 8.47 9.19
N SER A 98 -18.02 8.07 8.00
CA SER A 98 -17.32 7.16 7.10
C SER A 98 -15.99 7.70 6.56
N ASP A 99 -15.75 9.02 6.63
CA ASP A 99 -14.54 9.66 6.11
C ASP A 99 -13.38 9.65 7.13
N SER A 100 -13.65 9.20 8.37
CA SER A 100 -12.63 9.03 9.40
C SER A 100 -11.62 7.95 9.02
N VAL A 101 -10.42 8.37 8.61
CA VAL A 101 -9.32 7.46 8.26
C VAL A 101 -8.99 6.46 9.39
N PRO A 102 -8.86 6.85 10.67
CA PRO A 102 -8.63 5.89 11.75
C PRO A 102 -9.75 4.84 11.87
N LEU A 103 -10.99 5.22 11.58
CA LEU A 103 -12.13 4.31 11.63
C LEU A 103 -12.12 3.33 10.44
N GLN A 104 -11.76 3.80 9.25
CA GLN A 104 -11.57 2.95 8.08
C GLN A 104 -10.48 1.91 8.33
N HIS A 105 -9.32 2.35 8.85
CA HIS A 105 -8.22 1.45 9.22
C HIS A 105 -8.65 0.42 10.27
N PHE A 106 -9.46 0.82 11.26
CA PHE A 106 -10.00 -0.10 12.25
C PHE A 106 -10.81 -1.23 11.60
N PHE A 107 -11.74 -0.91 10.69
CA PHE A 107 -12.54 -1.94 10.02
C PHE A 107 -11.69 -2.87 9.14
N ILE A 108 -10.66 -2.35 8.48
CA ILE A 108 -9.74 -3.16 7.67
C ILE A 108 -8.99 -4.15 8.57
N VAL A 109 -8.39 -3.68 9.67
CA VAL A 109 -7.65 -4.55 10.60
C VAL A 109 -8.57 -5.58 11.26
N LEU A 110 -9.77 -5.17 11.68
CA LEU A 110 -10.74 -6.09 12.28
C LEU A 110 -11.19 -7.17 11.28
N GLU A 111 -11.37 -6.82 10.01
CA GLU A 111 -11.64 -7.80 8.95
C GLU A 111 -10.50 -8.82 8.82
N HIS A 112 -9.23 -8.38 8.85
CA HIS A 112 -8.08 -9.29 8.81
C HIS A 112 -8.02 -10.22 10.03
N VAL A 113 -8.29 -9.69 11.23
CA VAL A 113 -8.41 -10.48 12.46
C VAL A 113 -9.46 -11.57 12.31
N LEU A 114 -10.65 -11.21 11.82
CA LEU A 114 -11.77 -12.14 11.63
C LEU A 114 -11.53 -13.14 10.50
N ARG A 115 -10.75 -12.80 9.48
CA ARG A 115 -10.42 -13.70 8.37
C ARG A 115 -9.24 -14.63 8.64
N HIS A 116 -8.39 -14.31 9.61
CA HIS A 116 -7.18 -15.08 9.89
C HIS A 116 -7.53 -16.54 10.22
N GLY A 117 -7.13 -17.46 9.34
CA GLY A 117 -7.39 -18.89 9.46
C GLY A 117 -8.84 -19.29 9.18
N LEU A 118 -9.64 -18.44 8.53
CA LEU A 118 -10.98 -18.82 8.05
C LEU A 118 -10.84 -19.91 6.99
N LYS A 119 -11.67 -20.95 7.10
CA LYS A 119 -11.61 -22.11 6.20
C LYS A 119 -11.90 -21.73 4.75
N PRO A 120 -11.04 -22.12 3.80
CA PRO A 120 -11.33 -21.91 2.38
C PRO A 120 -12.51 -22.80 1.95
N LYS A 121 -13.11 -22.48 0.80
CA LYS A 121 -14.16 -23.30 0.21
C LYS A 121 -13.61 -24.72 -0.07
N ARG A 122 -14.19 -25.75 0.56
CA ARG A 122 -13.82 -27.15 0.30
C ARG A 122 -14.49 -27.65 -0.99
N GLY A 123 -13.71 -27.78 -2.06
CA GLY A 123 -14.14 -28.35 -3.34
C GLY A 123 -15.11 -27.47 -4.14
N ILE A 124 -15.63 -28.01 -5.25
CA ILE A 124 -16.50 -27.27 -6.18
C ILE A 124 -17.93 -27.12 -5.62
N LEU A 125 -18.43 -28.13 -4.89
CA LEU A 125 -19.81 -28.23 -4.41
C LEU A 125 -20.02 -27.97 -2.90
N GLY A 126 -18.96 -27.80 -2.10
CA GLY A 126 -19.11 -27.56 -0.67
C GLY A 126 -19.65 -26.14 -0.37
N PRO A 127 -20.51 -25.97 0.66
CA PRO A 127 -20.94 -24.64 1.09
C PRO A 127 -19.72 -23.86 1.59
N LYS A 128 -19.50 -22.66 1.04
CA LYS A 128 -18.47 -21.74 1.52
C LYS A 128 -19.01 -21.09 2.79
N LYS A 129 -18.39 -21.35 3.94
CA LYS A 129 -18.73 -20.65 5.19
C LYS A 129 -17.98 -19.32 5.21
N GLU A 130 -18.71 -18.23 5.12
CA GLU A 130 -18.16 -16.87 5.12
C GLU A 130 -18.46 -16.16 6.45
N LEU A 131 -17.79 -15.03 6.70
CA LEU A 131 -18.00 -14.25 7.94
C LEU A 131 -19.47 -13.86 8.14
N TRP A 132 -20.19 -13.55 7.06
CA TRP A 132 -21.61 -13.24 7.14
C TRP A 132 -22.45 -14.41 7.68
N ASP A 133 -22.09 -15.65 7.36
CA ASP A 133 -22.80 -16.83 7.88
C ASP A 133 -22.56 -16.98 9.39
N LEU A 134 -21.35 -16.66 9.86
CA LEU A 134 -21.01 -16.62 11.28
C LEU A 134 -21.79 -15.51 12.01
N PHE A 135 -21.82 -14.30 11.45
CA PHE A 135 -22.46 -13.14 12.08
C PHE A 135 -23.97 -13.29 12.22
N GLN A 136 -24.61 -13.92 11.26
CA GLN A 136 -26.04 -14.25 11.37
C GLN A 136 -26.34 -15.18 12.56
N MET A 137 -25.37 -15.93 13.09
CA MET A 137 -25.63 -16.77 14.26
C MET A 137 -25.89 -15.95 15.53
N VAL A 138 -25.41 -14.70 15.60
CA VAL A 138 -25.60 -13.81 16.76
C VAL A 138 -27.08 -13.54 17.03
N GLU A 139 -27.90 -13.43 15.98
CA GLU A 139 -29.34 -13.19 16.08
C GLU A 139 -30.10 -14.30 16.83
N LYS A 140 -29.49 -15.49 16.94
CA LYS A 140 -30.03 -16.64 17.68
C LYS A 140 -29.77 -16.58 19.18
N TRP A 141 -28.84 -15.74 19.62
CA TRP A 141 -28.41 -15.69 21.02
C TRP A 141 -28.77 -14.38 21.72
N THR A 142 -28.97 -13.30 20.97
CA THR A 142 -29.35 -11.99 21.48
C THR A 142 -30.39 -11.36 20.56
N TYR A 143 -31.46 -10.82 21.16
CA TYR A 143 -32.52 -10.16 20.41
C TYR A 143 -32.04 -8.86 19.77
N GLU A 144 -31.08 -8.16 20.38
CA GLU A 144 -30.56 -6.88 19.88
C GLU A 144 -29.92 -7.01 18.49
N ALA A 145 -29.34 -8.17 18.18
CA ALA A 145 -28.73 -8.43 16.88
C ALA A 145 -29.74 -8.74 15.77
N GLN A 146 -31.00 -9.04 16.09
CA GLN A 146 -32.03 -9.39 15.09
C GLN A 146 -32.32 -8.20 14.18
N ASP A 147 -32.44 -7.00 14.74
CA ASP A 147 -32.77 -5.79 13.99
C ASP A 147 -31.69 -5.45 12.95
N ILE A 148 -30.40 -5.47 13.34
CA ILE A 148 -29.31 -5.19 12.41
C ILE A 148 -29.12 -6.30 11.37
N THR A 149 -29.29 -7.56 11.78
CA THR A 149 -29.10 -8.71 10.89
C THR A 149 -30.21 -8.75 9.83
N ALA A 150 -31.46 -8.50 10.21
CA ALA A 150 -32.56 -8.33 9.28
C ALA A 150 -32.35 -7.13 8.34
N SER A 151 -31.95 -5.98 8.90
CA SER A 151 -31.68 -4.76 8.10
C SER A 151 -30.64 -4.98 7.00
N ILE A 152 -29.62 -5.80 7.25
CA ILE A 152 -28.56 -6.12 6.28
C ILE A 152 -29.01 -7.17 5.27
N ARG A 153 -29.85 -8.14 5.69
CA ARG A 153 -30.45 -9.12 4.78
C ARG A 153 -31.30 -8.44 3.71
N ASP A 154 -32.00 -7.38 4.10
CA ASP A 154 -32.89 -6.61 3.24
C ASP A 154 -32.19 -5.43 2.54
N LEU A 155 -30.87 -5.27 2.70
CA LEU A 155 -30.10 -4.16 2.13
C LEU A 155 -29.80 -4.42 0.64
N PRO A 156 -30.46 -3.74 -0.33
CA PRO A 156 -30.34 -4.07 -1.74
C PRO A 156 -29.03 -3.57 -2.39
N THR A 157 -28.36 -2.61 -1.75
CA THR A 157 -27.13 -2.00 -2.26
C THR A 157 -25.91 -2.90 -2.08
N VAL A 158 -25.97 -3.89 -1.19
CA VAL A 158 -24.87 -4.78 -0.83
C VAL A 158 -25.18 -6.21 -1.28
N LYS A 159 -24.35 -6.73 -2.19
CA LYS A 159 -24.61 -7.99 -2.91
C LYS A 159 -23.76 -9.14 -2.40
N THR A 160 -22.57 -8.88 -1.88
CA THR A 160 -21.62 -9.92 -1.48
C THR A 160 -21.73 -10.29 0.00
N HIS A 161 -21.33 -11.51 0.36
CA HIS A 161 -21.25 -11.92 1.77
C HIS A 161 -20.27 -11.04 2.56
N ILE A 162 -19.13 -10.66 1.97
CA ILE A 162 -18.19 -9.77 2.67
C ILE A 162 -18.76 -8.36 2.86
N GLY A 163 -19.43 -7.80 1.86
CA GLY A 163 -20.09 -6.50 1.99
C GLY A 163 -21.13 -6.52 3.11
N ARG A 164 -21.91 -7.61 3.23
CA ARG A 164 -22.86 -7.78 4.34
C ARG A 164 -22.16 -7.87 5.69
N ALA A 165 -21.05 -8.61 5.77
CA ALA A 165 -20.25 -8.68 7.00
C ALA A 165 -19.70 -7.29 7.39
N ARG A 166 -19.24 -6.50 6.41
CA ARG A 166 -18.78 -5.11 6.62
C ARG A 166 -19.88 -4.17 7.09
N ALA A 167 -21.08 -4.28 6.49
CA ALA A 167 -22.25 -3.54 6.95
C ALA A 167 -22.59 -3.91 8.40
N TRP A 168 -22.53 -5.21 8.73
CA TRP A 168 -22.82 -5.72 10.07
C TRP A 168 -21.87 -5.19 11.12
N LEU A 169 -20.55 -5.19 10.84
CA LEU A 169 -19.56 -4.63 11.75
C LEU A 169 -19.79 -3.13 12.01
N ARG A 170 -20.15 -2.36 10.97
CA ARG A 170 -20.48 -0.93 11.09
C ARG A 170 -21.72 -0.71 11.97
N LEU A 171 -22.79 -1.46 11.73
CA LEU A 171 -24.02 -1.34 12.52
C LEU A 171 -23.80 -1.79 13.98
N ALA A 172 -23.06 -2.87 14.20
CA ALA A 172 -22.71 -3.36 15.54
C ALA A 172 -21.86 -2.33 16.32
N LEU A 173 -20.93 -1.63 15.63
CA LEU A 173 -20.16 -0.54 16.23
C LEU A 173 -21.06 0.64 16.59
N MET A 174 -21.94 1.08 15.68
CA MET A 174 -22.90 2.17 15.93
C MET A 174 -23.86 1.85 17.08
N GLN A 175 -24.25 0.58 17.25
CA GLN A 175 -25.05 0.11 18.38
C GLN A 175 -24.27 0.02 19.70
N LYS A 176 -22.95 0.22 19.69
CA LYS A 176 -22.04 0.01 20.82
C LYS A 176 -22.12 -1.42 21.40
N LYS A 177 -22.37 -2.40 20.53
CA LYS A 177 -22.53 -3.83 20.88
C LYS A 177 -21.50 -4.73 20.22
N LEU A 178 -20.59 -4.18 19.41
CA LEU A 178 -19.57 -4.95 18.68
C LEU A 178 -18.76 -5.87 19.61
N ALA A 179 -18.31 -5.36 20.76
CA ALA A 179 -17.57 -6.16 21.74
C ALA A 179 -18.42 -7.27 22.37
N ASP A 180 -19.69 -6.98 22.68
CA ASP A 180 -20.62 -7.95 23.23
C ASP A 180 -20.87 -9.09 22.25
N TYR A 181 -21.13 -8.79 20.98
CA TYR A 181 -21.32 -9.82 19.97
C TYR A 181 -20.05 -10.63 19.72
N PHE A 182 -18.88 -9.99 19.74
CA PHE A 182 -17.60 -10.69 19.62
C PHE A 182 -17.37 -11.66 20.79
N ARG A 183 -17.73 -11.26 22.02
CA ARG A 183 -17.70 -12.15 23.19
C ARG A 183 -18.55 -13.40 22.97
N MET A 184 -19.72 -13.30 22.35
CA MET A 184 -20.59 -14.46 22.11
C MET A 184 -19.95 -15.51 21.19
N PHE A 185 -19.11 -15.08 20.25
CA PHE A 185 -18.30 -15.99 19.44
C PHE A 185 -17.24 -16.71 20.29
N ILE A 186 -16.52 -15.96 21.14
CA ILE A 186 -15.48 -16.51 22.02
C ILE A 186 -16.07 -17.51 23.02
N GLU A 187 -17.24 -17.23 23.59
CA GLU A 187 -17.94 -18.15 24.50
C GLU A 187 -18.32 -19.49 23.84
N ARG A 188 -18.35 -19.54 22.51
CA ARG A 188 -18.66 -20.72 21.69
C ARG A 188 -17.44 -21.18 20.89
N ARG A 189 -16.23 -20.83 21.35
CA ARG A 189 -14.96 -21.14 20.70
C ARG A 189 -14.75 -22.63 20.45
N ASP A 190 -15.23 -23.50 21.33
CA ASP A 190 -14.98 -24.94 21.24
C ASP A 190 -16.04 -25.69 20.41
N ASP A 191 -17.26 -25.14 20.31
CA ASP A 191 -18.39 -25.82 19.64
C ASP A 191 -18.70 -25.27 18.25
N LEU A 192 -18.64 -23.94 18.07
CA LEU A 192 -19.07 -23.27 16.84
C LEU A 192 -17.90 -22.90 15.94
N LEU A 193 -16.92 -22.18 16.49
CA LEU A 193 -15.81 -21.62 15.71
C LEU A 193 -14.95 -22.68 14.96
N PRO A 194 -14.78 -23.92 15.44
CA PRO A 194 -14.05 -24.94 14.69
C PRO A 194 -14.75 -25.33 13.39
N GLU A 195 -16.03 -25.01 13.21
CA GLU A 195 -16.71 -25.19 11.95
C GLU A 195 -16.31 -24.17 10.86
N PHE A 196 -15.84 -22.99 11.29
CA PHE A 196 -15.51 -21.85 10.42
C PHE A 196 -14.01 -21.66 10.24
N TYR A 197 -13.21 -22.02 11.25
CA TYR A 197 -11.78 -21.72 11.31
C TYR A 197 -10.91 -22.98 11.32
N GLU A 198 -9.71 -22.88 10.74
CA GLU A 198 -8.66 -23.89 10.84
C GLU A 198 -7.95 -23.81 12.21
N PRO A 199 -7.38 -24.92 12.71
CA PRO A 199 -6.56 -24.90 13.92
C PRO A 199 -5.44 -23.86 13.83
N GLY A 200 -5.27 -23.05 14.88
CA GLY A 200 -4.28 -21.96 14.91
C GLY A 200 -4.81 -20.60 14.43
N ALA A 201 -6.06 -20.53 13.96
CA ALA A 201 -6.75 -19.26 13.69
C ALA A 201 -6.81 -18.35 14.92
N LEU A 202 -6.79 -17.03 14.71
CA LEU A 202 -6.81 -16.04 15.79
C LEU A 202 -8.06 -16.18 16.64
N MET A 203 -9.23 -16.36 16.01
CA MET A 203 -10.51 -16.56 16.68
C MET A 203 -10.56 -17.82 17.56
N LEU A 204 -9.64 -18.78 17.33
CA LEU A 204 -9.48 -19.98 18.13
C LEU A 204 -8.29 -19.87 19.11
N ALA A 205 -7.72 -18.70 19.34
CA ALA A 205 -6.57 -18.50 20.22
C ALA A 205 -6.84 -17.41 21.27
N ASP A 206 -5.99 -17.31 22.30
CA ASP A 206 -6.16 -16.37 23.42
C ASP A 206 -6.07 -14.91 22.97
N GLU A 207 -5.40 -14.66 21.83
CA GLU A 207 -5.36 -13.36 21.15
C GLU A 207 -6.77 -12.81 20.87
N ALA A 208 -7.77 -13.65 20.63
CA ALA A 208 -9.16 -13.20 20.45
C ALA A 208 -9.72 -12.49 21.69
N ILE A 209 -9.31 -12.92 22.90
CA ILE A 209 -9.71 -12.29 24.16
C ILE A 209 -9.11 -10.88 24.26
N VAL A 210 -7.87 -10.70 23.80
CA VAL A 210 -7.21 -9.39 23.74
C VAL A 210 -7.95 -8.48 22.76
N ILE A 211 -8.27 -8.96 21.56
CA ILE A 211 -9.06 -8.21 20.57
C ILE A 211 -10.40 -7.79 21.18
N MET A 212 -11.13 -8.70 21.82
CA MET A 212 -12.40 -8.38 22.48
C MET A 212 -12.23 -7.27 23.52
N GLY A 213 -11.18 -7.32 24.35
CA GLY A 213 -10.85 -6.26 25.30
C GLY A 213 -10.61 -4.90 24.64
N LEU A 214 -9.95 -4.86 23.48
CA LEU A 214 -9.78 -3.64 22.69
C LEU A 214 -11.13 -3.10 22.17
N LEU A 215 -12.00 -3.99 21.70
CA LEU A 215 -13.33 -3.61 21.20
C LEU A 215 -14.21 -2.99 22.30
N VAL A 216 -14.08 -3.43 23.56
CA VAL A 216 -14.79 -2.80 24.70
C VAL A 216 -14.41 -1.32 24.84
N GLY A 217 -13.14 -0.97 24.58
CA GLY A 217 -12.67 0.42 24.60
C GLY A 217 -13.37 1.31 23.57
N LEU A 218 -13.90 0.74 22.49
CA LEU A 218 -14.59 1.49 21.44
C LEU A 218 -16.03 1.90 21.83
N ASN A 219 -16.58 1.39 22.93
CA ASN A 219 -17.93 1.76 23.37
C ASN A 219 -18.07 3.27 23.69
N VAL A 220 -16.96 3.96 23.96
CA VAL A 220 -16.95 5.41 24.19
C VAL A 220 -17.08 6.23 22.90
N ILE A 221 -16.92 5.60 21.73
CA ILE A 221 -16.93 6.27 20.43
C ILE A 221 -18.36 6.35 19.91
N ASP A 222 -18.74 7.52 19.39
CA ASP A 222 -20.01 7.73 18.70
C ASP A 222 -19.78 7.76 17.19
N CYS A 223 -20.56 6.97 16.45
CA CYS A 223 -20.46 6.87 14.99
C CYS A 223 -21.83 7.09 14.33
N ASN A 224 -21.82 7.68 13.15
CA ASN A 224 -22.97 7.75 12.25
C ASN A 224 -22.54 7.38 10.82
N LEU A 225 -22.68 6.10 10.48
CA LEU A 225 -22.14 5.51 9.26
C LEU A 225 -23.25 5.19 8.27
N CYS A 226 -23.10 5.66 7.03
CA CYS A 226 -24.08 5.47 5.96
C CYS A 226 -23.85 4.16 5.20
N VAL A 227 -24.36 3.04 5.73
CA VAL A 227 -24.21 1.72 5.07
C VAL A 227 -24.91 1.59 3.71
N LYS A 228 -25.89 2.45 3.42
CA LYS A 228 -26.67 2.41 2.15
C LYS A 228 -25.93 3.05 0.98
N GLU A 229 -25.08 4.03 1.25
CA GLU A 229 -24.42 4.86 0.24
C GLU A 229 -22.95 4.46 0.03
N GLU A 230 -22.38 3.68 0.94
CA GLU A 230 -21.02 3.13 0.82
C GLU A 230 -20.96 1.92 -0.13
N ASP A 231 -19.88 1.85 -0.91
CA ASP A 231 -19.49 0.63 -1.62
C ASP A 231 -18.80 -0.33 -0.65
N LEU A 232 -19.60 -1.25 -0.08
CA LEU A 232 -19.12 -2.26 0.87
C LEU A 232 -18.66 -3.54 0.19
N ASP A 233 -18.99 -3.75 -1.09
CA ASP A 233 -18.67 -4.96 -1.83
C ASP A 233 -17.25 -4.92 -2.40
N SER A 234 -16.75 -3.74 -2.76
CA SER A 234 -15.39 -3.55 -3.27
C SER A 234 -14.31 -3.74 -2.20
N GLN A 235 -13.11 -4.10 -2.63
CA GLN A 235 -11.98 -4.26 -1.71
C GLN A 235 -11.67 -2.94 -0.99
N MET A 236 -11.47 -3.01 0.33
CA MET A 236 -11.06 -1.83 1.12
C MET A 236 -9.60 -1.47 0.83
N GLY A 237 -9.25 -0.19 0.94
CA GLY A 237 -7.93 0.34 0.63
C GLY A 237 -6.78 -0.21 1.50
N VAL A 238 -5.55 0.18 1.15
CA VAL A 238 -4.32 -0.23 1.87
C VAL A 238 -4.09 0.69 3.08
N ILE A 239 -3.65 0.12 4.21
CA ILE A 239 -3.28 0.90 5.39
C ILE A 239 -1.80 1.31 5.29
N ASP A 240 -1.55 2.62 5.34
CA ASP A 240 -0.20 3.14 5.55
C ASP A 240 0.13 3.13 7.05
N PHE A 241 0.86 2.10 7.49
CA PHE A 241 1.24 1.96 8.89
C PHE A 241 2.26 3.01 9.36
N SER A 242 2.93 3.74 8.47
CA SER A 242 3.88 4.79 8.87
C SER A 242 3.25 5.88 9.75
N LEU A 243 1.94 6.11 9.60
CA LEU A 243 1.15 7.04 10.41
C LEU A 243 1.15 6.65 11.91
N TYR A 244 0.98 5.36 12.20
CA TYR A 244 0.84 4.84 13.57
C TYR A 244 2.17 4.81 14.33
N LEU A 245 3.27 4.58 13.61
CA LEU A 245 4.57 4.39 14.25
C LEU A 245 5.35 5.67 14.45
N ARG A 246 5.01 6.74 13.71
CA ARG A 246 5.45 8.09 14.05
C ARG A 246 4.87 8.58 15.37
N ASN A 247 3.60 8.24 15.66
CA ASN A 247 2.95 8.66 16.91
C ASN A 247 3.50 7.94 18.15
N SER A 248 3.94 6.69 17.99
CA SER A 248 4.50 5.87 19.08
C SER A 248 5.89 6.34 19.53
N ALA A 249 6.68 6.95 18.64
CA ALA A 249 7.99 7.51 18.98
C ALA A 249 7.86 8.81 19.81
N ALA A 250 6.85 9.62 19.53
CA ALA A 250 6.60 10.89 20.21
C ALA A 250 6.18 10.74 21.68
N GLU A 251 5.60 9.59 22.06
CA GLU A 251 5.18 9.32 23.45
C GLU A 251 6.29 8.76 24.35
N MET A 252 7.40 8.30 23.76
CA MET A 252 8.56 7.79 24.50
C MET A 252 9.68 8.83 24.69
N ALA A 253 9.55 10.02 24.08
CA ALA A 253 10.55 11.07 24.15
C ALA A 253 10.27 12.09 25.27
N SER A 254 11.33 12.57 25.92
CA SER A 254 11.23 13.57 26.97
C SER A 254 10.78 14.93 26.40
N PRO A 255 10.13 15.83 27.19
CA PRO A 255 9.61 17.10 26.69
C PRO A 255 10.66 18.01 26.02
N GLU A 256 11.94 17.85 26.34
CA GLU A 256 13.05 18.60 25.72
C GLU A 256 13.42 18.04 24.34
N GLU A 257 13.29 16.73 24.12
CA GLU A 257 13.53 16.07 22.83
C GLU A 257 12.39 16.35 21.83
N VAL A 258 11.14 16.47 22.31
CA VAL A 258 9.97 16.80 21.47
C VAL A 258 10.09 18.20 20.83
N HIS A 259 10.71 19.17 21.51
CA HIS A 259 10.92 20.51 20.93
C HIS A 259 12.03 20.52 19.87
N GLN A 260 13.07 19.70 20.06
CA GLN A 260 14.16 19.55 19.11
C GLN A 260 13.68 18.80 17.85
N GLU A 261 12.91 17.72 18.01
CA GLU A 261 12.35 16.95 16.88
C GLU A 261 11.24 17.69 16.13
N GLN A 262 10.44 18.52 16.80
CA GLN A 262 9.47 19.40 16.12
C GLN A 262 10.15 20.51 15.31
N SER A 263 11.25 21.07 15.84
CA SER A 263 12.09 22.01 15.10
C SER A 263 12.70 21.32 13.88
N ASP A 264 13.30 20.15 14.05
CA ASP A 264 13.92 19.38 12.96
C ASP A 264 12.86 18.93 11.93
N MET A 265 11.68 18.48 12.36
CA MET A 265 10.58 18.13 11.46
C MET A 265 10.06 19.34 10.67
N THR A 266 9.98 20.52 11.29
CA THR A 266 9.62 21.76 10.60
C THR A 266 10.65 22.08 9.52
N THR A 267 11.95 21.93 9.82
CA THR A 267 13.00 22.13 8.80
C THR A 267 12.95 21.10 7.67
N VAL A 268 12.60 19.84 7.97
CA VAL A 268 12.45 18.78 6.96
C VAL A 268 11.23 19.03 6.07
N LEU A 269 10.12 19.51 6.64
CA LEU A 269 8.92 19.88 5.88
C LEU A 269 9.17 21.10 4.99
N ASP A 270 9.91 22.09 5.47
CA ASP A 270 10.33 23.25 4.67
C ASP A 270 11.29 22.84 3.55
N GLN A 271 12.24 21.94 3.82
CA GLN A 271 13.11 21.36 2.80
C GLN A 271 12.31 20.56 1.75
N LYS A 272 11.32 19.79 2.19
CA LYS A 272 10.43 19.04 1.29
C LYS A 272 9.64 19.99 0.39
N ASN A 273 8.99 21.01 0.96
CA ASN A 273 8.27 22.03 0.19
C ASN A 273 9.19 22.75 -0.81
N TYR A 274 10.43 23.06 -0.41
CA TYR A 274 11.42 23.67 -1.30
C TYR A 274 11.79 22.75 -2.47
N ILE A 275 12.03 21.45 -2.22
CA ILE A 275 12.34 20.48 -3.26
C ILE A 275 11.15 20.25 -4.19
N GLU A 276 9.92 20.22 -3.66
CA GLU A 276 8.71 20.08 -4.46
C GLU A 276 8.49 21.28 -5.38
N GLU A 277 8.69 22.50 -4.88
CA GLU A 277 8.60 23.71 -5.71
C GLU A 277 9.72 23.78 -6.75
N LEU A 278 10.94 23.36 -6.40
CA LEU A 278 12.04 23.25 -7.37
C LEU A 278 11.73 22.24 -8.46
N ASN A 279 11.18 21.07 -8.11
CA ASN A 279 10.75 20.05 -9.07
C ASN A 279 9.61 20.57 -9.96
N ARG A 280 8.68 21.34 -9.41
CA ARG A 280 7.61 21.99 -10.19
C ARG A 280 8.19 22.98 -11.20
N HIS A 281 9.16 23.79 -10.79
CA HIS A 281 9.83 24.74 -11.68
C HIS A 281 10.69 24.05 -12.74
N LEU A 282 11.40 22.96 -12.37
CA LEU A 282 12.18 22.16 -13.29
C LEU A 282 11.29 21.49 -14.34
N ASN A 283 10.17 20.89 -13.92
CA ASN A 283 9.18 20.30 -14.82
C ASN A 283 8.57 21.34 -15.78
N ALA A 284 8.28 22.55 -15.29
CA ALA A 284 7.84 23.65 -16.14
C ALA A 284 8.91 24.07 -17.17
N THR A 285 10.17 24.10 -16.75
CA THR A 285 11.31 24.42 -17.64
C THR A 285 11.52 23.34 -18.70
N VAL A 286 11.46 22.06 -18.31
CA VAL A 286 11.52 20.91 -19.23
C VAL A 286 10.41 20.99 -20.27
N THR A 287 9.17 21.26 -19.83
CA THR A 287 8.01 21.42 -20.73
C THR A 287 8.21 22.58 -21.71
N ASN A 288 8.73 23.72 -21.24
CA ASN A 288 9.02 24.87 -22.11
C ASN A 288 10.11 24.56 -23.15
N LEU A 289 11.17 23.88 -22.73
CA LEU A 289 12.27 23.47 -23.61
C LEU A 289 11.80 22.44 -24.63
N GLN A 290 10.95 21.49 -24.24
CA GLN A 290 10.33 20.53 -25.17
C GLN A 290 9.50 21.26 -26.24
N ALA A 291 8.64 22.20 -25.85
CA ALA A 291 7.86 23.00 -26.81
C ALA A 291 8.74 23.81 -27.77
N LYS A 292 9.84 24.40 -27.28
CA LYS A 292 10.83 25.08 -28.13
C LYS A 292 11.52 24.11 -29.08
N LEU A 293 11.90 22.92 -28.60
CA LEU A 293 12.55 21.90 -29.42
C LEU A 293 11.62 21.42 -30.54
N GLU A 294 10.34 21.19 -30.26
CA GLU A 294 9.33 20.87 -31.27
C GLU A 294 9.17 21.99 -32.30
N THR A 295 9.13 23.25 -31.84
CA THR A 295 9.04 24.41 -32.73
C THR A 295 10.26 24.49 -33.64
N LEU A 296 11.48 24.40 -33.10
CA LEU A 296 12.70 24.43 -33.91
C LEU A 296 12.77 23.25 -34.88
N THR A 297 12.35 22.06 -34.45
CA THR A 297 12.34 20.86 -35.30
C THR A 297 11.40 21.06 -36.49
N THR A 298 10.22 21.63 -36.25
CA THR A 298 9.23 21.94 -37.29
C THR A 298 9.78 22.99 -38.26
N THR A 299 10.35 24.08 -37.76
CA THR A 299 10.95 25.13 -38.62
C THR A 299 12.12 24.58 -39.45
N ASN A 300 12.97 23.72 -38.87
CA ASN A 300 14.08 23.11 -39.60
C ASN A 300 13.59 22.19 -40.73
N ALA A 301 12.49 21.44 -40.50
CA ALA A 301 11.87 20.63 -41.53
C ALA A 301 11.34 21.49 -42.69
N LEU A 302 10.60 22.57 -42.38
CA LEU A 302 10.09 23.52 -43.37
C LEU A 302 11.22 24.17 -44.18
N MET A 303 12.28 24.65 -43.51
CA MET A 303 13.42 25.26 -44.20
C MET A 303 14.15 24.27 -45.13
N LYS A 304 14.22 22.97 -44.77
CA LYS A 304 14.78 21.94 -45.66
C LYS A 304 13.91 21.73 -46.90
N GLU A 305 12.60 21.78 -46.74
CA GLU A 305 11.65 21.68 -47.84
C GLU A 305 11.74 22.89 -48.77
N ASP A 306 11.75 24.12 -48.22
CA ASP A 306 11.94 25.35 -48.98
C ASP A 306 13.26 25.35 -49.75
N LEU A 307 14.34 24.88 -49.13
CA LEU A 307 15.64 24.75 -49.77
C LEU A 307 15.61 23.73 -50.92
N ALA A 308 14.88 22.63 -50.78
CA ALA A 308 14.71 21.66 -51.85
C ALA A 308 13.89 22.24 -53.02
N ILE A 309 12.83 22.98 -52.74
CA ILE A 309 12.01 23.67 -53.74
C ILE A 309 12.84 24.72 -54.50
N ALA A 310 13.61 25.54 -53.77
CA ALA A 310 14.47 26.55 -54.37
C ALA A 310 15.55 25.91 -55.27
N LYS A 311 16.18 24.80 -54.83
CA LYS A 311 17.15 24.05 -55.64
C LYS A 311 16.52 23.52 -56.94
N ASN A 312 15.33 22.94 -56.87
CA ASN A 312 14.63 22.45 -58.06
C ASN A 312 14.28 23.59 -59.02
N THR A 313 13.84 24.74 -58.50
CA THR A 313 13.57 25.93 -59.31
C THR A 313 14.83 26.46 -59.98
N ILE A 314 15.96 26.54 -59.26
CA ILE A 314 17.25 26.94 -59.83
C ILE A 314 17.67 25.98 -60.94
N GLN A 315 17.56 24.66 -60.73
CA GLN A 315 17.90 23.67 -61.74
C GLN A 315 17.06 23.85 -63.01
N HIS A 316 15.74 24.02 -62.86
CA HIS A 316 14.85 24.26 -63.98
C HIS A 316 15.22 25.52 -64.76
N LEU A 317 15.50 26.62 -64.06
CA LEU A 317 15.92 27.89 -64.69
C LEU A 317 17.29 27.76 -65.37
N GLN A 318 18.22 27.00 -64.81
CA GLN A 318 19.52 26.72 -65.42
C GLN A 318 19.35 25.92 -66.73
N ASP A 319 18.52 24.88 -66.71
CA ASP A 319 18.23 24.06 -67.89
C ASP A 319 17.57 24.89 -69.01
N GLU A 320 16.63 25.77 -68.66
CA GLU A 320 15.99 26.69 -69.59
C GLU A 320 16.96 27.71 -70.17
N ASN A 321 17.82 28.30 -69.34
CA ASN A 321 18.85 29.25 -69.76
C ASN A 321 19.86 28.60 -70.71
N ASP A 322 20.32 27.38 -70.41
CA ASP A 322 21.21 26.62 -71.28
C ASP A 322 20.55 26.29 -72.63
N LYS A 323 19.26 25.99 -72.65
CA LYS A 323 18.50 25.79 -73.89
C LYS A 323 18.44 27.07 -74.72
N LEU A 324 18.13 28.20 -74.10
CA LEU A 324 18.12 29.51 -74.76
C LEU A 324 19.51 29.92 -75.27
N ARG A 325 20.58 29.63 -74.54
CA ARG A 325 21.97 29.89 -74.96
C ARG A 325 22.34 29.05 -76.20
N LYS A 326 21.95 27.76 -76.21
CA LYS A 326 22.10 26.88 -77.39
C LYS A 326 21.34 27.43 -78.60
N ASP A 327 20.09 27.83 -78.42
CA ASP A 327 19.24 28.38 -79.50
C ASP A 327 19.82 29.68 -80.09
N ARG A 328 20.57 30.46 -79.29
CA ARG A 328 21.26 31.69 -79.71
C ARG A 328 22.69 31.47 -80.23
N GLY A 329 23.16 30.22 -80.30
CA GLY A 329 24.53 29.89 -80.75
C GLY A 329 25.64 30.33 -79.78
N MET A 330 25.32 30.54 -78.50
CA MET A 330 26.30 30.83 -77.45
C MET A 330 26.70 29.54 -76.70
N PRO A 331 27.91 29.47 -76.11
CA PRO A 331 28.33 28.35 -75.26
C PRO A 331 27.37 28.17 -74.08
N THR A 332 27.14 26.95 -73.61
CA THR A 332 26.34 26.70 -72.38
C THR A 332 27.08 27.16 -71.12
N GLN A 333 26.37 27.27 -70.00
CA GLN A 333 26.93 27.62 -68.69
C GLN A 333 28.11 26.70 -68.32
N ILE A 334 27.97 25.39 -68.57
CA ILE A 334 29.03 24.39 -68.33
C ILE A 334 30.26 24.62 -69.21
N GLN A 335 30.09 25.06 -70.46
CA GLN A 335 31.20 25.40 -71.35
C GLN A 335 31.88 26.71 -70.94
N GLN A 336 31.11 27.67 -70.44
CA GLN A 336 31.64 28.94 -69.94
C GLN A 336 32.46 28.73 -68.65
N ASP A 337 31.95 27.94 -67.69
CA ASP A 337 32.64 27.64 -66.43
C ASP A 337 33.92 26.79 -66.63
N GLN A 338 34.03 26.07 -67.75
CA GLN A 338 35.25 25.36 -68.15
C GLN A 338 36.27 26.30 -68.82
N LEU A 339 35.79 27.27 -69.60
CA LEU A 339 36.62 28.32 -70.21
C LEU A 339 37.20 29.29 -69.17
N ASP A 340 36.45 29.59 -68.11
CA ASP A 340 36.88 30.53 -67.05
C ASP A 340 37.85 29.87 -66.03
N LYS A 341 38.10 28.56 -66.14
CA LYS A 341 39.04 27.81 -65.29
C LYS A 341 40.41 27.55 -65.94
N GLU A 342 40.57 27.90 -67.22
CA GLU A 342 41.86 27.93 -67.94
C GLU A 342 42.53 29.30 -67.84
#